data_AF-A0A1F4DD31-F1
#
_entry.id   AF-A0A1F4DD31-F1
#
_cell.length_a   1.000
_cell.length_b   1.000
_cell.length_c   1.000
_cell.angle_alpha   90.00
_cell.angle_beta   90.00
_cell.angle_gamma   90.00
#
_symmetry.space_group_name_H-M   'P 1'
#
loop_
_entity.id
_entity.type
_entity.pdbx_description
1 polymer ?
#
loop_
_entity_poly.entity_id
_entity_poly.type
_entity_poly.pdbx_seq_one_letter_code
_entity_poly.pdbx_strand_id
1 'polypeptide(L)'
;MGMAGIVVAWVTGLVVMGLVGHFFVEGLLQWLRDLAGLRDKNGGGVPAWATGLVERIFFASLVALNVFGYPTAMMAYLAAKLAANWSHPKREGVDRHKWAVSALLAGLASMLVAVFGGLLIQWLSTRLAWPPASEMGTVAAAGAGFNWSLFYGLVLGIVASGIVVIWHDFLTKPLLQIFVDDEIALGQVDNAPPHAFYHLKVRQRPVMWPLASRRSAWSAKATIEVLNMDGTRAIVDPKPIPARWPSKRQPLMSHLLDGQLVHMFDVGLMSEAAKVDIHYHVEDEKIALLLKLDRQSECYIFSNESYLYGAWSKPEWRLNTGEYRVRVTVYYERRVSRKDFLLKNLGTARDSVQIMPA
;
A
#
# COMPACT_ATOMS: atom_id res chain seq x y z
N MET A 1 -34.43 50.36 8.18
CA MET A 1 -33.26 49.74 7.51
C MET A 1 -33.25 48.22 7.70
N GLY A 2 -34.36 47.51 7.42
CA GLY A 2 -34.47 46.07 7.72
C GLY A 2 -33.78 45.16 6.68
N MET A 3 -34.04 45.35 5.39
CA MET A 3 -33.47 44.51 4.33
C MET A 3 -32.00 44.81 4.01
N ALA A 4 -31.60 46.08 4.08
CA ALA A 4 -30.24 46.50 3.77
C ALA A 4 -29.20 45.85 4.70
N GLY A 5 -29.48 45.75 6.00
CA GLY A 5 -28.58 45.12 6.98
C GLY A 5 -28.40 43.62 6.74
N ILE A 6 -29.47 42.91 6.35
CA ILE A 6 -29.42 41.49 6.00
C ILE A 6 -28.57 41.30 4.75
N VAL A 7 -28.80 42.10 3.70
CA VAL A 7 -28.01 42.02 2.47
C VAL A 7 -26.51 42.24 2.75
N VAL A 8 -26.17 43.24 3.58
CA VAL A 8 -24.78 43.48 3.99
C VAL A 8 -24.20 42.29 4.73
N ALA A 9 -24.92 41.70 5.70
CA ALA A 9 -24.47 40.52 6.44
C ALA A 9 -24.14 39.33 5.52
N TRP A 10 -25.01 39.07 4.54
CA TRP A 10 -24.82 37.98 3.57
C TRP A 10 -23.64 38.25 2.65
N VAL A 11 -23.52 39.45 2.08
CA VAL A 11 -22.40 39.80 1.20
C VAL A 11 -21.08 39.68 1.96
N THR A 12 -20.98 40.26 3.16
CA THR A 12 -19.76 40.19 3.98
C THR A 12 -19.40 38.74 4.33
N GLY A 13 -20.37 37.96 4.83
CA GLY A 13 -20.11 36.57 5.22
C GLY A 13 -19.69 35.69 4.03
N LEU A 14 -20.35 35.85 2.88
CA LEU A 14 -19.99 35.12 1.66
C LEU A 14 -18.62 35.52 1.11
N VAL A 15 -18.26 36.80 1.14
CA VAL A 15 -16.95 37.29 0.69
C VAL A 15 -15.83 36.76 1.60
N VAL A 16 -16.01 36.85 2.92
CA VAL A 16 -15.01 36.34 3.89
C VAL A 16 -14.82 34.83 3.71
N MET A 17 -15.91 34.07 3.69
CA MET A 17 -15.85 32.61 3.51
C MET A 17 -15.27 32.23 2.13
N GLY A 18 -15.62 32.97 1.07
CA GLY A 18 -15.14 32.73 -0.29
C GLY A 18 -13.63 32.95 -0.42
N LEU A 19 -13.13 34.11 0.01
CA LEU A 19 -11.72 34.48 -0.13
C LEU A 19 -10.86 33.73 0.89
N VAL A 20 -11.14 33.88 2.18
CA VAL A 20 -10.32 33.26 3.24
C VAL A 20 -10.41 31.74 3.15
N GLY A 21 -11.60 31.20 2.90
CA GLY A 21 -11.78 29.77 2.72
C GLY A 21 -11.10 29.21 1.49
N HIS A 22 -11.02 29.96 0.39
CA HIS A 22 -10.30 29.52 -0.80
C HIS A 22 -8.80 29.36 -0.52
N PHE A 23 -8.14 30.41 -0.03
CA PHE A 23 -6.70 30.36 0.24
C PHE A 23 -6.35 29.36 1.33
N PHE A 24 -7.18 29.24 2.37
CA PHE A 24 -6.97 28.25 3.43
C PHE A 24 -7.05 26.81 2.90
N VAL A 25 -8.12 26.47 2.18
CA VAL A 25 -8.31 25.11 1.65
C VAL A 25 -7.28 24.77 0.58
N GLU A 26 -6.92 25.72 -0.27
CA GLU A 26 -5.88 25.53 -1.28
C GLU A 26 -4.50 25.32 -0.65
N GLY A 27 -4.11 26.15 0.31
CA GLY A 27 -2.87 25.98 1.06
C GLY A 27 -2.81 24.65 1.82
N LEU A 28 -3.91 24.24 2.47
CA LEU A 28 -4.01 22.94 3.13
C LEU A 28 -3.88 21.78 2.12
N LEU A 29 -4.56 21.88 0.98
CA LEU A 29 -4.53 20.85 -0.05
C LEU A 29 -3.12 20.72 -0.66
N GLN A 30 -2.45 21.84 -0.91
CA GLN A 30 -1.07 21.86 -1.39
C GLN A 30 -0.13 21.23 -0.36
N TRP A 31 -0.24 21.62 0.91
CA TRP A 31 0.53 21.02 2.00
C TRP A 31 0.31 19.51 2.13
N LEU A 32 -0.93 19.03 2.05
CA LEU A 32 -1.25 17.60 2.09
C LEU A 32 -0.68 16.84 0.89
N ARG A 33 -0.67 17.45 -0.30
CA ARG A 33 -0.10 16.86 -1.52
C ARG A 33 1.41 16.76 -1.43
N ASP A 34 2.07 17.82 -0.95
CA ASP A 34 3.52 17.84 -0.74
C ASP A 34 3.94 16.78 0.28
N LEU A 35 3.22 16.69 1.41
CA LEU A 35 3.45 15.65 2.43
C LEU A 35 3.28 14.23 1.86
N ALA A 36 2.33 14.05 0.94
CA ALA A 36 2.04 12.75 0.32
C ALA A 36 2.97 12.43 -0.88
N GLY A 37 3.83 13.37 -1.29
CA GLY A 37 4.68 13.26 -2.48
C GLY A 37 3.89 13.24 -3.78
N LEU A 38 2.72 13.89 -3.81
CA LEU A 38 1.84 13.94 -4.97
C LEU A 38 2.16 15.18 -5.81
N ARG A 39 2.66 14.96 -7.03
CA ARG A 39 2.88 16.05 -7.99
C ARG A 39 1.57 16.39 -8.68
N ASP A 40 1.24 17.68 -8.79
CA ASP A 40 0.01 18.12 -9.46
C ASP A 40 -0.01 17.65 -10.92
N LYS A 41 -1.08 16.94 -11.28
CA LYS A 41 -1.38 16.62 -12.67
C LYS A 41 -2.39 17.65 -13.15
N ASN A 42 -2.00 18.48 -14.11
CA ASN A 42 -2.92 19.35 -14.84
C ASN A 42 -3.96 18.47 -15.56
N GLY A 43 -5.09 18.21 -14.89
CA GLY A 43 -6.19 17.42 -15.42
C GLY A 43 -7.21 18.33 -16.08
N GLY A 44 -7.59 18.02 -17.33
CA GLY A 44 -8.64 18.71 -18.08
C GLY A 44 -10.05 18.43 -17.55
N GLY A 45 -10.36 18.94 -16.36
CA GLY A 45 -11.69 18.88 -15.73
C GLY A 45 -12.10 20.23 -15.15
N VAL A 46 -13.27 20.27 -14.51
CA VAL A 46 -13.74 21.49 -13.82
C VAL A 46 -12.72 21.89 -12.74
N PRO A 47 -12.29 23.16 -12.69
CA PRO A 47 -11.33 23.60 -11.68
C PRO A 47 -11.82 23.32 -10.26
N ALA A 48 -10.93 22.76 -9.43
CA ALA A 48 -11.25 22.42 -8.04
C ALA A 48 -11.70 23.64 -7.21
N TRP A 49 -11.17 24.83 -7.53
CA TRP A 49 -11.57 26.07 -6.87
C TRP A 49 -13.04 26.44 -7.14
N ALA A 50 -13.54 26.16 -8.35
CA ALA A 50 -14.89 26.53 -8.76
C ALA A 50 -15.93 25.64 -8.06
N THR A 51 -15.70 24.32 -8.08
CA THR A 51 -16.56 23.38 -7.33
C THR A 51 -16.53 23.67 -5.84
N GLY A 52 -15.35 23.89 -5.26
CA GLY A 52 -15.20 24.26 -3.86
C GLY A 52 -15.93 25.56 -3.48
N LEU A 53 -15.93 26.58 -4.34
CA LEU A 53 -16.66 27.82 -4.08
C LEU A 53 -18.17 27.61 -4.05
N VAL A 54 -18.73 26.93 -5.05
CA VAL A 54 -20.18 26.64 -5.14
C VAL A 54 -20.65 25.86 -3.92
N GLU A 55 -19.91 24.84 -3.52
CA GLU A 55 -20.22 24.03 -2.34
C GLU A 55 -20.27 24.85 -1.07
N ARG A 56 -19.26 25.72 -0.86
CA ARG A 56 -19.22 26.52 0.36
C ARG A 56 -20.35 27.54 0.40
N ILE A 57 -20.69 28.17 -0.73
CA ILE A 57 -21.85 29.07 -0.80
C ILE A 57 -23.13 28.30 -0.47
N PHE A 58 -23.33 27.13 -1.07
CA PHE A 58 -24.52 26.29 -0.82
C PHE A 58 -24.64 25.90 0.66
N PHE A 59 -23.60 25.30 1.25
CA PHE A 59 -23.67 24.85 2.64
C PHE A 59 -23.63 25.99 3.65
N ALA A 60 -22.91 27.09 3.39
CA ALA A 60 -22.98 28.28 4.24
C ALA A 60 -24.39 28.87 4.24
N SER A 61 -25.10 28.82 3.12
CA SER A 61 -26.51 29.25 3.04
C SER A 61 -27.43 28.36 3.85
N LEU A 62 -27.27 27.02 3.78
CA LEU A 62 -28.04 26.09 4.60
C LEU A 62 -27.81 26.31 6.10
N VAL A 63 -26.55 26.53 6.49
CA VAL A 63 -26.18 26.85 7.88
C VAL A 63 -26.77 28.19 8.29
N ALA A 64 -26.62 29.23 7.46
CA ALA A 64 -27.11 30.58 7.74
C ALA A 64 -28.63 30.62 7.94
N LEU A 65 -29.37 29.86 7.12
CA LEU A 65 -30.82 29.73 7.18
C LEU A 65 -31.29 28.70 8.23
N ASN A 66 -30.36 28.05 8.94
CA ASN A 66 -30.63 27.00 9.92
C ASN A 66 -31.54 25.88 9.37
N VAL A 67 -31.28 25.46 8.12
CA VAL A 67 -32.06 24.40 7.47
C VAL A 67 -31.88 23.08 8.22
N PHE A 68 -32.97 22.48 8.66
CA PHE A 68 -32.93 21.22 9.39
C PHE A 68 -32.17 20.13 8.58
N GLY A 69 -31.24 19.44 9.24
CA GLY A 69 -30.48 18.36 8.61
C GLY A 69 -29.30 18.78 7.73
N TYR A 70 -28.90 20.06 7.71
CA TYR A 70 -27.68 20.49 6.99
C TYR A 70 -26.42 19.66 7.34
N PRO A 71 -26.19 19.20 8.59
CA PRO A 71 -25.02 18.37 8.91
C PRO A 71 -25.05 17.02 8.19
N THR A 72 -26.24 16.40 8.14
CA THR A 72 -26.45 15.13 7.42
C THR A 72 -26.21 15.30 5.93
N ALA A 73 -26.68 16.40 5.33
CA ALA A 73 -26.43 16.73 3.93
C ALA A 73 -24.93 16.93 3.65
N MET A 74 -24.20 17.61 4.53
CA MET A 74 -22.75 17.80 4.41
C MET A 74 -22.00 16.46 4.45
N MET A 75 -22.38 15.56 5.38
CA MET A 75 -21.77 14.24 5.49
C MET A 75 -22.08 13.36 4.28
N ALA A 76 -23.33 13.35 3.80
CA ALA A 76 -23.70 12.64 2.58
C ALA A 76 -22.93 13.16 1.36
N TYR A 77 -22.75 14.47 1.26
CA TYR A 77 -21.97 15.09 0.20
C TYR A 77 -20.48 14.72 0.26
N LEU A 78 -19.87 14.73 1.46
CA LEU A 78 -18.49 14.28 1.65
C LEU A 78 -18.32 12.79 1.29
N ALA A 79 -19.28 11.95 1.67
CA ALA A 79 -19.27 10.53 1.31
C ALA A 79 -19.37 10.33 -0.21
N ALA A 80 -20.27 11.06 -0.88
CA ALA A 80 -20.40 11.03 -2.34
C ALA A 80 -19.11 11.48 -3.04
N LYS A 81 -18.48 12.56 -2.54
CA LYS A 81 -17.17 13.04 -3.04
C LYS A 81 -16.05 12.04 -2.84
N LEU A 82 -16.02 11.37 -1.69
CA LEU A 82 -15.05 10.32 -1.40
C LEU A 82 -15.22 9.16 -2.37
N ALA A 83 -16.45 8.67 -2.54
CA ALA A 83 -16.77 7.59 -3.46
C ALA A 83 -16.33 7.94 -4.90
N ALA A 84 -16.68 9.13 -5.38
CA ALA A 84 -16.30 9.59 -6.72
C ALA A 84 -14.78 9.72 -6.92
N ASN A 85 -14.04 10.20 -5.90
CA ASN A 85 -12.58 10.29 -5.96
C ASN A 85 -11.89 8.93 -5.86
N TRP A 86 -12.48 8.01 -5.10
CA TRP A 86 -11.97 6.65 -4.93
C TRP A 86 -12.14 5.81 -6.20
N SER A 87 -13.26 5.99 -6.90
CA SER A 87 -13.58 5.27 -8.15
C SER A 87 -13.01 5.92 -9.42
N HIS A 88 -12.17 6.95 -9.30
CA HIS A 88 -11.73 7.71 -10.46
C HIS A 88 -10.84 6.86 -11.40
N PRO A 89 -11.28 6.58 -12.65
CA PRO A 89 -10.62 5.59 -13.52
C PRO A 89 -9.20 5.99 -13.91
N LYS A 90 -8.91 7.30 -14.03
CA LYS A 90 -7.57 7.79 -14.40
C LYS A 90 -6.52 7.72 -13.28
N ARG A 91 -6.88 7.26 -12.07
CA ARG A 91 -5.95 7.15 -10.93
C ARG A 91 -5.72 5.67 -10.67
N GLU A 92 -4.56 5.12 -11.05
CA GLU A 92 -4.21 3.72 -10.76
C GLU A 92 -3.08 3.63 -9.72
N GLY A 93 -3.01 2.50 -9.02
CA GLY A 93 -1.92 2.19 -8.09
C GLY A 93 -1.98 2.85 -6.71
N VAL A 94 -0.83 2.89 -6.05
CA VAL A 94 -0.65 3.29 -4.64
C VAL A 94 -1.06 4.74 -4.38
N ASP A 95 -0.99 5.60 -5.40
CA ASP A 95 -1.31 7.03 -5.26
C ASP A 95 -2.82 7.31 -5.20
N ARG A 96 -3.68 6.39 -5.67
CA ARG A 96 -5.14 6.55 -5.63
C ARG A 96 -5.63 6.85 -4.21
N HIS A 97 -5.14 6.10 -3.23
CA HIS A 97 -5.52 6.24 -1.83
C HIS A 97 -5.09 7.60 -1.26
N LYS A 98 -3.85 8.01 -1.55
CA LYS A 98 -3.32 9.29 -1.09
C LYS A 98 -4.12 10.47 -1.65
N TRP A 99 -4.48 10.40 -2.94
CA TRP A 99 -5.33 11.40 -3.59
C TRP A 99 -6.74 11.44 -3.03
N ALA A 100 -7.35 10.28 -2.77
CA ALA A 100 -8.69 10.23 -2.19
C ALA A 100 -8.71 10.80 -0.76
N VAL A 101 -7.70 10.48 0.05
CA VAL A 101 -7.57 10.99 1.43
C VAL A 101 -7.31 12.50 1.43
N SER A 102 -6.40 13.02 0.60
CA SER A 102 -6.14 14.46 0.54
C SER A 102 -7.36 15.24 0.05
N ALA A 103 -8.09 14.72 -0.95
CA ALA A 103 -9.34 15.30 -1.41
C ALA A 103 -10.44 15.29 -0.33
N LEU A 104 -10.53 14.22 0.47
CA LEU A 104 -11.47 14.13 1.58
C LEU A 104 -11.16 15.16 2.66
N LEU A 105 -9.90 15.25 3.08
CA LEU A 105 -9.47 16.21 4.11
C LEU A 105 -9.67 17.66 3.66
N ALA A 106 -9.37 17.97 2.39
CA ALA A 106 -9.66 19.29 1.83
C ALA A 106 -11.16 19.56 1.73
N GLY A 107 -11.96 18.55 1.35
CA GLY A 107 -13.42 18.63 1.34
C GLY A 107 -13.98 18.92 2.73
N LEU A 108 -13.50 18.21 3.75
CA LEU A 108 -13.87 18.41 5.14
C LEU A 108 -13.48 19.81 5.64
N ALA A 109 -12.26 20.27 5.35
CA ALA A 109 -11.82 21.62 5.68
C ALA A 109 -12.72 22.67 5.02
N SER A 110 -13.09 22.46 3.75
CA SER A 110 -14.04 23.32 3.02
C SER A 110 -15.40 23.37 3.69
N MET A 111 -15.91 22.22 4.16
CA MET A 111 -17.16 22.12 4.91
C MET A 111 -17.11 22.89 6.24
N LEU A 112 -15.98 22.84 6.96
CA LEU A 112 -15.77 23.64 8.17
C LEU A 112 -15.82 25.14 7.87
N VAL A 113 -15.16 25.59 6.79
CA VAL A 113 -15.23 26.99 6.35
C VAL A 113 -16.66 27.40 6.01
N ALA A 114 -17.44 26.53 5.35
CA ALA A 114 -18.84 26.79 5.05
C ALA A 114 -19.69 26.95 6.33
N VAL A 115 -19.46 26.10 7.35
CA VAL A 115 -20.12 26.22 8.66
C VAL A 115 -19.78 27.55 9.33
N PHE A 116 -18.50 27.92 9.42
CA PHE A 116 -18.10 29.21 9.98
C PHE A 116 -18.68 30.39 9.20
N GLY A 117 -18.70 30.31 7.86
CA GLY A 117 -19.31 31.32 7.00
C GLY A 117 -20.80 31.50 7.29
N GLY A 118 -21.56 30.41 7.38
CA GLY A 118 -22.99 30.47 7.70
C GLY A 118 -23.28 31.03 9.09
N LEU A 119 -22.48 30.64 10.09
CA LEU A 119 -22.58 31.18 11.46
C LEU A 119 -22.22 32.67 11.52
N LEU A 120 -21.22 33.10 10.75
CA LEU A 120 -20.87 34.52 10.63
C LEU A 120 -22.01 35.32 10.02
N ILE A 121 -22.67 34.80 8.98
CA ILE A 121 -23.86 35.44 8.37
C ILE A 121 -24.98 35.56 9.40
N GLN A 122 -25.27 34.52 10.18
CA GLN A 122 -26.26 34.58 11.26
C GLN A 122 -25.90 35.65 12.28
N TRP A 123 -24.67 35.62 12.79
CA TRP A 123 -24.18 36.57 13.77
C TRP A 123 -24.29 38.02 13.26
N LEU A 124 -23.83 38.30 12.05
CA LEU A 124 -23.95 39.64 11.43
C LEU A 124 -25.41 40.03 11.22
N SER A 125 -26.27 39.12 10.76
CA SER A 125 -27.68 39.39 10.52
C SER A 125 -28.40 39.81 11.81
N THR A 126 -28.09 39.16 12.94
CA THR A 126 -28.65 39.55 14.26
C THR A 126 -28.15 40.90 14.76
N ARG A 127 -26.96 41.34 14.34
CA ARG A 127 -26.36 42.63 14.76
C ARG A 127 -26.76 43.79 13.87
N LEU A 128 -26.98 43.54 12.58
CA LEU A 128 -27.28 44.57 11.57
C LEU A 128 -28.78 44.74 11.30
N ALA A 129 -29.64 43.83 11.78
CA ALA A 129 -31.08 44.01 11.72
C ALA A 129 -31.54 45.08 12.72
N TRP A 130 -32.17 46.14 12.22
CA TRP A 130 -32.80 47.21 13.01
C TRP A 130 -34.32 47.22 12.78
N PRO A 131 -35.17 47.28 13.83
CA PRO A 131 -34.87 47.48 15.26
C PRO A 131 -34.34 46.21 15.95
N PRO A 132 -33.65 46.33 17.10
CA PRO A 132 -33.13 45.20 17.85
C PRO A 132 -34.27 44.25 18.26
N ALA A 133 -34.04 42.94 18.14
CA ALA A 133 -35.03 41.89 18.42
C ALA A 133 -35.67 41.97 19.83
N SER A 134 -35.07 42.72 20.75
CA SER A 134 -35.65 43.05 22.05
C SER A 134 -36.97 43.83 21.98
N GLU A 135 -37.26 44.52 20.88
CA GLU A 135 -38.53 45.25 20.67
C GLU A 135 -39.62 44.41 19.99
N MET A 136 -39.29 43.23 19.46
CA MET A 136 -40.26 42.27 18.94
C MET A 136 -40.45 41.16 19.98
N GLY A 137 -41.53 41.26 20.77
CA GLY A 137 -41.82 40.41 21.93
C GLY A 137 -41.37 38.94 21.81
N THR A 138 -40.51 38.53 22.76
CA THR A 138 -40.32 37.18 23.39
C THR A 138 -40.54 35.87 22.62
N VAL A 139 -40.59 35.84 21.29
CA VAL A 139 -40.81 34.57 20.54
C VAL A 139 -39.55 34.10 19.78
N ALA A 140 -38.51 34.91 19.62
CA ALA A 140 -37.36 34.57 18.76
C ALA A 140 -35.98 34.62 19.44
N ALA A 141 -35.93 34.50 20.77
CA ALA A 141 -34.67 34.26 21.50
C ALA A 141 -34.40 32.76 21.72
N ALA A 142 -34.95 31.88 20.86
CA ALA A 142 -34.49 30.50 20.77
C ALA A 142 -33.07 30.53 20.21
N GLY A 143 -32.11 30.58 21.13
CA GLY A 143 -30.73 30.90 20.88
C GLY A 143 -30.16 30.14 19.69
N ALA A 144 -29.61 30.91 18.75
CA ALA A 144 -28.57 30.48 17.82
C ALA A 144 -27.27 30.18 18.59
N GLY A 145 -27.37 29.34 19.63
CA GLY A 145 -26.23 28.78 20.32
C GLY A 145 -25.55 27.82 19.37
N PHE A 146 -24.28 28.05 19.08
CA PHE A 146 -23.45 27.10 18.35
C PHE A 146 -23.62 25.71 18.97
N ASN A 147 -24.07 24.75 18.17
CA ASN A 147 -24.32 23.39 18.66
C ASN A 147 -22.97 22.66 18.83
N TRP A 148 -22.33 22.92 19.97
CA TRP A 148 -21.03 22.35 20.34
C TRP A 148 -21.05 20.81 20.29
N SER A 149 -22.16 20.17 20.66
CA SER A 149 -22.32 18.72 20.55
C SER A 149 -22.16 18.22 19.11
N LEU A 150 -22.71 18.93 18.12
CA LEU A 150 -22.57 18.56 16.71
C LEU A 150 -21.12 18.69 16.23
N PHE A 151 -20.45 19.79 16.59
CA PHE A 151 -19.06 20.02 16.24
C PHE A 151 -18.14 18.94 16.84
N TYR A 152 -18.29 18.63 18.14
CA TYR A 152 -17.52 17.57 18.77
C TYR A 152 -17.82 16.20 18.15
N GLY A 153 -19.09 15.89 17.86
CA GLY A 153 -19.46 14.66 17.17
C GLY A 153 -18.78 14.51 15.80
N LEU A 154 -18.71 15.60 15.03
CA LEU A 154 -18.01 15.63 13.74
C LEU A 154 -16.50 15.36 13.91
N VAL A 155 -15.83 16.14 14.76
CA VAL A 155 -14.37 16.02 14.99
C VAL A 155 -14.01 14.64 15.51
N LEU A 156 -14.75 14.13 16.51
CA LEU A 156 -14.53 12.80 17.06
C LEU A 156 -14.79 11.71 16.00
N GLY A 157 -15.80 11.86 15.16
CA GLY A 157 -16.08 10.93 14.05
C GLY A 157 -14.93 10.85 13.04
N ILE A 158 -14.32 11.98 12.70
CA ILE A 158 -13.16 12.05 11.79
C ILE A 158 -11.93 11.39 12.42
N VAL A 159 -11.63 11.72 13.68
CA VAL A 159 -10.51 11.13 14.42
C VAL A 159 -10.69 9.62 14.56
N ALA A 160 -11.89 9.16 14.95
CA ALA A 160 -12.21 7.74 15.06
C ALA A 160 -12.05 7.01 13.71
N SER A 161 -12.52 7.59 12.61
CA SER A 161 -12.36 7.03 11.27
C SER A 161 -10.89 6.91 10.86
N GLY A 162 -10.08 7.94 11.15
CA GLY A 162 -8.64 7.92 10.91
C GLY A 162 -7.93 6.82 11.70
N ILE A 163 -8.27 6.66 12.98
CA ILE A 163 -7.75 5.59 13.85
C ILE A 163 -8.11 4.22 13.27
N VAL A 164 -9.37 4.00 12.87
CA VAL A 164 -9.81 2.73 12.27
C VAL A 164 -9.03 2.41 11.00
N VAL A 165 -8.80 3.37 10.11
CA VAL A 165 -8.02 3.15 8.88
C VAL A 165 -6.56 2.81 9.19
N ILE A 166 -5.91 3.56 10.09
CA ILE A 166 -4.52 3.30 10.50
C ILE A 166 -4.41 1.92 11.16
N TRP A 167 -5.36 1.60 12.03
CA TRP A 167 -5.39 0.33 12.74
C TRP A 167 -5.66 -0.85 11.80
N HIS A 168 -6.64 -0.73 10.90
CA HIS A 168 -6.92 -1.72 9.87
C HIS A 168 -5.71 -1.93 8.95
N ASP A 169 -5.06 -0.85 8.52
CA ASP A 169 -3.83 -0.93 7.71
C ASP A 169 -2.72 -1.63 8.50
N PHE A 170 -2.57 -1.34 9.80
CA PHE A 170 -1.63 -2.01 10.69
C PHE A 170 -1.88 -3.52 10.82
N LEU A 171 -3.13 -3.91 11.06
CA LEU A 171 -3.53 -5.30 11.28
C LEU A 171 -3.44 -6.15 10.01
N THR A 172 -3.82 -5.59 8.86
CA THR A 172 -3.89 -6.32 7.58
C THR A 172 -2.56 -6.39 6.84
N LYS A 173 -1.47 -5.82 7.38
CA LYS A 173 -0.15 -5.86 6.73
C LYS A 173 0.34 -7.28 6.49
N PRO A 174 0.93 -7.59 5.32
CA PRO A 174 1.56 -8.87 5.09
C PRO A 174 2.75 -9.04 6.04
N LEU A 175 2.87 -10.22 6.62
CA LEU A 175 4.00 -10.63 7.44
C LEU A 175 4.43 -12.01 6.96
N LEU A 176 5.57 -12.08 6.30
CA LEU A 176 6.09 -13.33 5.75
C LEU A 176 7.06 -14.00 6.73
N GLN A 177 6.90 -15.31 6.88
CA GLN A 177 7.84 -16.20 7.57
C GLN A 177 8.53 -17.10 6.55
N ILE A 178 9.82 -17.33 6.76
CA ILE A 178 10.64 -18.21 5.95
C ILE A 178 11.08 -19.36 6.85
N PHE A 179 10.93 -20.61 6.38
CA PHE A 179 11.32 -21.82 7.10
C PHE A 179 11.80 -22.90 6.13
N VAL A 180 12.43 -23.94 6.66
CA VAL A 180 12.97 -25.05 5.86
C VAL A 180 11.84 -25.89 5.30
N ASP A 181 11.97 -26.34 4.05
CA ASP A 181 11.08 -27.36 3.49
C ASP A 181 11.61 -28.75 3.88
N ASP A 182 10.79 -29.56 4.53
CA ASP A 182 11.15 -30.94 4.91
C ASP A 182 11.20 -31.87 3.69
N GLU A 183 10.63 -31.45 2.56
CA GLU A 183 10.61 -32.22 1.32
C GLU A 183 11.82 -31.91 0.43
N ILE A 184 12.55 -32.96 0.07
CA ILE A 184 13.61 -32.91 -0.93
C ILE A 184 13.03 -33.33 -2.28
N ALA A 185 13.13 -32.46 -3.28
CA ALA A 185 12.67 -32.79 -4.62
C ALA A 185 13.79 -33.50 -5.39
N LEU A 186 13.62 -34.81 -5.62
CA LEU A 186 14.57 -35.60 -6.38
C LEU A 186 14.27 -35.48 -7.88
N GLY A 187 15.33 -35.35 -8.69
CA GLY A 187 15.22 -35.21 -10.13
C GLY A 187 16.37 -35.88 -10.88
N GLN A 188 16.21 -35.98 -12.19
CA GLN A 188 17.25 -36.41 -13.12
C GLN A 188 17.03 -35.67 -14.44
N VAL A 189 18.07 -35.04 -14.97
CA VAL A 189 18.06 -34.44 -16.31
C VAL A 189 18.76 -35.40 -17.25
N ASP A 190 18.31 -35.48 -18.50
CA ASP A 190 18.98 -36.28 -19.53
C ASP A 190 20.47 -35.92 -19.59
N ASN A 191 21.32 -36.94 -19.55
CA ASN A 191 22.78 -36.82 -19.55
C ASN A 191 23.40 -36.09 -18.34
N ALA A 192 22.64 -35.86 -17.26
CA ALA A 192 23.15 -35.36 -15.99
C ALA A 192 23.04 -36.43 -14.88
N PRO A 193 23.91 -36.39 -13.86
CA PRO A 193 23.74 -37.21 -12.67
C PRO A 193 22.37 -36.97 -12.02
N PRO A 194 21.80 -37.99 -11.33
CA PRO A 194 20.64 -37.79 -10.47
C PRO A 194 20.91 -36.66 -9.47
N HIS A 195 19.89 -35.89 -9.11
CA HIS A 195 20.07 -34.71 -8.29
C HIS A 195 18.94 -34.52 -7.28
N ALA A 196 19.18 -33.63 -6.33
CA ALA A 196 18.24 -33.22 -5.30
C ALA A 196 18.16 -31.69 -5.25
N PHE A 197 16.93 -31.16 -5.24
CA PHE A 197 16.62 -29.77 -4.99
C PHE A 197 16.14 -29.59 -3.56
N TYR A 198 16.73 -28.60 -2.90
CA TYR A 198 16.31 -28.20 -1.57
C TYR A 198 15.64 -26.84 -1.65
N HIS A 199 14.52 -26.74 -0.95
CA HIS A 199 13.66 -25.58 -0.96
C HIS A 199 13.57 -24.96 0.44
N LEU A 200 13.20 -23.68 0.46
CA LEU A 200 12.64 -23.03 1.64
C LEU A 200 11.17 -22.74 1.37
N LYS A 201 10.35 -22.78 2.41
CA LYS A 201 8.95 -22.36 2.33
C LYS A 201 8.80 -20.93 2.85
N VAL A 202 7.95 -20.17 2.17
CA VAL A 202 7.54 -18.83 2.57
C VAL A 202 6.05 -18.84 2.81
N ARG A 203 5.66 -18.59 4.06
CA ARG A 203 4.26 -18.52 4.47
C ARG A 203 3.91 -17.12 4.93
N GLN A 204 2.69 -16.71 4.62
CA GLN A 204 2.10 -15.54 5.25
C GLN A 204 1.56 -15.88 6.63
N ARG A 205 2.05 -15.20 7.68
CA ARG A 205 1.60 -15.43 9.07
C ARG A 205 0.09 -15.25 9.21
N PRO A 206 -0.61 -16.17 9.87
CA PRO A 206 -2.02 -15.97 10.17
C PRO A 206 -2.25 -14.74 11.04
N VAL A 207 -3.45 -14.18 10.90
CA VAL A 207 -3.93 -13.14 11.80
C VAL A 207 -4.46 -13.83 13.05
N MET A 208 -4.07 -13.36 14.23
CA MET A 208 -4.63 -13.89 15.47
C MET A 208 -6.11 -13.49 15.66
N TRP A 209 -6.59 -12.51 14.89
CA TRP A 209 -7.93 -11.96 15.01
C TRP A 209 -8.84 -12.46 13.87
N PRO A 210 -10.04 -12.99 14.17
CA PRO A 210 -10.89 -13.64 13.17
C PRO A 210 -11.55 -12.68 12.17
N LEU A 211 -11.66 -11.39 12.49
CA LEU A 211 -12.39 -10.42 11.63
C LEU A 211 -11.53 -9.80 10.52
N ALA A 212 -10.22 -10.04 10.48
CA ALA A 212 -9.35 -9.43 9.49
C ALA A 212 -8.46 -10.49 8.82
N SER A 213 -8.51 -10.58 7.50
CA SER A 213 -7.50 -11.28 6.71
C SER A 213 -6.32 -10.34 6.43
N ARG A 214 -5.09 -10.87 6.41
CA ARG A 214 -3.96 -10.07 5.91
C ARG A 214 -4.08 -9.93 4.40
N ARG A 215 -3.68 -8.77 3.88
CA ARG A 215 -3.47 -8.54 2.46
C ARG A 215 -2.33 -9.43 1.97
N SER A 216 -2.46 -9.99 0.77
CA SER A 216 -1.39 -10.73 0.10
C SER A 216 -0.12 -9.89 -0.03
N ALA A 217 1.04 -10.54 0.02
CA ALA A 217 2.31 -9.89 -0.30
C ALA A 217 2.52 -9.89 -1.82
N TRP A 218 2.19 -8.77 -2.47
CA TRP A 218 2.28 -8.62 -3.92
C TRP A 218 3.71 -8.41 -4.40
N SER A 219 4.04 -9.01 -5.55
CA SER A 219 5.31 -8.89 -6.25
C SER A 219 6.52 -9.16 -5.33
N ALA A 220 6.41 -10.17 -4.46
CA ALA A 220 7.47 -10.60 -3.59
C ALA A 220 8.68 -11.08 -4.41
N LYS A 221 9.87 -10.63 -4.03
CA LYS A 221 11.16 -11.02 -4.60
C LYS A 221 12.02 -11.61 -3.49
N ALA A 222 12.85 -12.59 -3.81
CA ALA A 222 13.77 -13.17 -2.84
C ALA A 222 15.21 -13.07 -3.34
N THR A 223 16.15 -12.92 -2.40
CA THR A 223 17.58 -13.02 -2.66
C THR A 223 18.24 -13.95 -1.65
N ILE A 224 19.33 -14.57 -2.07
CA ILE A 224 20.14 -15.52 -1.31
C ILE A 224 21.55 -14.94 -1.18
N GLU A 225 22.07 -14.90 0.04
CA GLU A 225 23.46 -14.62 0.34
C GLU A 225 24.05 -15.83 1.07
N VAL A 226 25.21 -16.31 0.63
CA VAL A 226 25.92 -17.41 1.31
C VAL A 226 27.14 -16.84 2.01
N LEU A 227 27.20 -17.04 3.31
CA LEU A 227 28.26 -16.58 4.19
C LEU A 227 29.01 -17.79 4.74
N ASN A 228 30.32 -17.66 4.89
CA ASN A 228 31.11 -18.53 5.74
C ASN A 228 30.69 -18.36 7.21
N MET A 229 31.13 -19.27 8.08
CA MET A 229 30.80 -19.23 9.50
C MET A 229 31.36 -18.00 10.23
N ASP A 230 32.44 -17.40 9.71
CA ASP A 230 33.00 -16.12 10.18
C ASP A 230 32.21 -14.88 9.71
N GLY A 231 31.22 -15.07 8.81
CA GLY A 231 30.39 -14.02 8.23
C GLY A 231 30.94 -13.35 6.98
N THR A 232 32.12 -13.75 6.50
CA THR A 232 32.58 -13.38 5.16
C THR A 232 31.70 -14.04 4.10
N ARG A 233 31.63 -13.48 2.88
CA ARG A 233 30.86 -14.10 1.79
C ARG A 233 31.61 -15.32 1.27
N ALA A 234 30.93 -16.47 1.23
CA ALA A 234 31.47 -17.69 0.64
C ALA A 234 31.49 -17.62 -0.90
N ILE A 235 30.49 -16.94 -1.47
CA ILE A 235 30.38 -16.66 -2.91
C ILE A 235 30.87 -15.23 -3.15
N VAL A 236 31.87 -15.08 -4.03
CA VAL A 236 32.58 -13.81 -4.27
C VAL A 236 31.72 -12.76 -4.99
N ASP A 237 30.56 -13.14 -5.54
CA ASP A 237 29.66 -12.23 -6.23
C ASP A 237 29.30 -11.00 -5.33
N PRO A 238 29.54 -9.77 -5.82
CA PRO A 238 29.20 -8.57 -5.07
C PRO A 238 27.69 -8.41 -4.84
N LYS A 239 26.84 -9.07 -5.63
CA LYS A 239 25.38 -8.94 -5.50
C LYS A 239 24.76 -10.19 -4.85
N PRO A 240 23.72 -10.02 -4.02
CA PRO A 240 22.90 -11.15 -3.59
C PRO A 240 22.31 -11.89 -4.80
N ILE A 241 22.30 -13.21 -4.75
CA ILE A 241 21.80 -14.06 -5.84
C ILE A 241 20.26 -13.95 -5.86
N PRO A 242 19.62 -13.59 -6.98
CA PRO A 242 18.16 -13.56 -7.05
C PRO A 242 17.63 -15.00 -6.90
N ALA A 243 16.68 -15.23 -6.01
CA ALA A 243 16.12 -16.55 -5.80
C ALA A 243 15.02 -16.87 -6.83
N ARG A 244 14.84 -18.16 -7.12
CA ARG A 244 13.78 -18.64 -8.03
C ARG A 244 12.57 -19.16 -7.25
N TRP A 245 11.38 -18.83 -7.74
CA TRP A 245 10.11 -19.40 -7.28
C TRP A 245 9.71 -20.58 -8.19
N PRO A 246 9.70 -21.85 -7.70
CA PRO A 246 9.33 -23.02 -8.52
C PRO A 246 7.90 -22.98 -9.05
N SER A 247 6.99 -22.27 -8.38
CA SER A 247 5.60 -22.04 -8.82
C SER A 247 5.51 -21.21 -10.11
N LYS A 248 6.60 -20.54 -10.51
CA LYS A 248 6.69 -19.80 -11.77
C LYS A 248 7.28 -20.65 -12.88
N ARG A 249 6.81 -20.39 -14.11
CA ARG A 249 7.29 -21.07 -15.32
C ARG A 249 8.82 -21.00 -15.40
N GLN A 250 9.43 -22.10 -15.84
CA GLN A 250 10.88 -22.14 -16.08
C GLN A 250 11.22 -21.18 -17.25
N PRO A 251 12.34 -20.46 -17.20
CA PRO A 251 12.78 -19.60 -18.30
C PRO A 251 13.36 -20.41 -19.49
N LEU A 252 13.23 -21.73 -19.46
CA LEU A 252 13.64 -22.63 -20.53
C LEU A 252 12.40 -22.99 -21.37
N MET A 253 12.42 -22.67 -22.65
CA MET A 253 11.38 -23.08 -23.60
C MET A 253 11.98 -24.06 -24.60
N SER A 254 11.33 -25.21 -24.77
CA SER A 254 11.74 -26.19 -25.77
C SER A 254 11.07 -25.87 -27.10
N HIS A 255 11.87 -25.69 -28.15
CA HIS A 255 11.41 -25.50 -29.52
C HIS A 255 11.96 -26.61 -30.40
N LEU A 256 11.18 -27.05 -31.39
CA LEU A 256 11.65 -27.97 -32.41
C LEU A 256 12.21 -27.15 -33.58
N LEU A 257 13.53 -27.18 -33.80
CA LEU A 257 14.20 -26.54 -34.93
C LEU A 257 14.87 -27.62 -35.77
N ASP A 258 14.49 -27.75 -37.03
CA ASP A 258 14.99 -28.77 -37.96
C ASP A 258 14.90 -30.21 -37.43
N GLY A 259 13.82 -30.52 -36.69
CA GLY A 259 13.60 -31.83 -36.09
C GLY A 259 14.41 -32.11 -34.82
N GLN A 260 15.23 -31.17 -34.35
CA GLN A 260 15.95 -31.25 -33.08
C GLN A 260 15.26 -30.40 -32.01
N LEU A 261 15.15 -30.95 -30.79
CA LEU A 261 14.64 -30.21 -29.64
C LEU A 261 15.74 -29.27 -29.14
N VAL A 262 15.58 -27.97 -29.36
CA VAL A 262 16.48 -26.93 -28.89
C VAL A 262 15.82 -26.21 -27.71
N HIS A 263 16.56 -26.05 -26.62
CA HIS A 263 16.12 -25.27 -25.47
C HIS A 263 16.55 -23.82 -25.63
N MET A 264 15.59 -22.92 -25.79
CA MET A 264 15.82 -21.47 -25.84
C MET A 264 15.56 -20.86 -24.46
N PHE A 265 16.45 -19.95 -24.06
CA PHE A 265 16.31 -19.21 -22.81
C PHE A 265 15.49 -17.92 -23.03
N ASP A 266 14.43 -17.75 -22.27
CA ASP A 266 13.53 -16.60 -22.33
C ASP A 266 13.86 -15.58 -21.23
N VAL A 267 14.45 -14.45 -21.63
CA VAL A 267 14.83 -13.36 -20.73
C VAL A 267 13.61 -12.67 -20.10
N GLY A 268 12.46 -12.65 -20.78
CA GLY A 268 11.21 -12.13 -20.23
C GLY A 268 10.74 -12.96 -19.05
N LEU A 269 10.71 -14.29 -19.23
CA LEU A 269 10.36 -15.23 -18.17
C LEU A 269 11.37 -15.20 -17.02
N MET A 270 12.64 -14.93 -17.26
CA MET A 270 13.65 -14.78 -16.20
C MET A 270 13.27 -13.66 -15.20
N SER A 271 12.79 -12.53 -15.71
CA SER A 271 12.38 -11.37 -14.90
C SER A 271 11.04 -11.60 -14.20
N GLU A 272 10.11 -12.27 -14.88
CA GLU A 272 8.80 -12.61 -14.33
C GLU A 272 8.91 -13.66 -13.22
N ALA A 273 9.68 -14.72 -13.45
CA ALA A 273 9.88 -15.82 -12.51
C ALA A 273 10.66 -15.44 -11.24
N ALA A 274 11.20 -14.21 -11.17
CA ALA A 274 11.82 -13.65 -9.97
C ALA A 274 10.78 -13.02 -9.00
N LYS A 275 9.51 -12.92 -9.40
CA LYS A 275 8.43 -12.33 -8.60
C LYS A 275 7.30 -13.34 -8.37
N VAL A 276 6.69 -13.32 -7.21
CA VAL A 276 5.47 -14.08 -6.90
C VAL A 276 4.55 -13.28 -5.99
N ASP A 277 3.26 -13.61 -6.00
CA ASP A 277 2.29 -13.05 -5.08
C ASP A 277 1.98 -14.09 -4.01
N ILE A 278 2.30 -13.79 -2.74
CA ILE A 278 2.12 -14.73 -1.64
C ILE A 278 0.80 -14.41 -0.96
N HIS A 279 -0.14 -15.36 -1.04
CA HIS A 279 -1.50 -15.20 -0.54
C HIS A 279 -1.67 -15.88 0.81
N TYR A 280 -2.55 -15.35 1.65
CA TYR A 280 -2.78 -15.90 2.99
C TYR A 280 -3.45 -17.28 3.01
N HIS A 281 -4.32 -17.55 2.02
CA HIS A 281 -5.15 -18.77 1.98
C HIS A 281 -4.59 -19.87 1.06
N VAL A 282 -3.45 -19.63 0.43
CA VAL A 282 -2.83 -20.57 -0.50
C VAL A 282 -1.73 -21.33 0.24
N GLU A 283 -1.37 -22.49 -0.29
CA GLU A 283 -0.20 -23.25 0.14
C GLU A 283 1.07 -22.40 0.16
N ASP A 284 2.06 -22.87 0.92
CA ASP A 284 3.32 -22.16 1.07
C ASP A 284 4.06 -22.04 -0.27
N GLU A 285 4.54 -20.84 -0.57
CA GLU A 285 5.37 -20.63 -1.75
C GLU A 285 6.78 -21.15 -1.48
N LYS A 286 7.33 -21.92 -2.42
CA LYS A 286 8.69 -22.47 -2.31
C LYS A 286 9.70 -21.50 -2.91
N ILE A 287 10.89 -21.39 -2.31
CA ILE A 287 12.08 -20.77 -2.89
C ILE A 287 13.06 -21.90 -3.19
N ALA A 288 13.50 -22.03 -4.44
CA ALA A 288 14.60 -22.93 -4.78
C ALA A 288 15.90 -22.37 -4.20
N LEU A 289 16.55 -23.15 -3.34
CA LEU A 289 17.75 -22.73 -2.62
C LEU A 289 19.01 -23.32 -3.25
N LEU A 290 19.08 -24.64 -3.35
CA LEU A 290 20.28 -25.34 -3.80
C LEU A 290 19.98 -26.60 -4.62
N LEU A 291 20.98 -26.98 -5.40
CA LEU A 291 21.05 -28.18 -6.21
C LEU A 291 22.25 -29.02 -5.73
N LYS A 292 22.00 -30.30 -5.41
CA LYS A 292 23.05 -31.28 -5.12
C LYS A 292 23.00 -32.38 -6.17
N LEU A 293 24.10 -32.54 -6.92
CA LEU A 293 24.27 -33.62 -7.88
C LEU A 293 24.85 -34.86 -7.18
N ASP A 294 24.37 -36.04 -7.54
CA ASP A 294 24.86 -37.30 -6.98
C ASP A 294 26.31 -37.55 -7.39
N ARG A 295 27.09 -38.12 -6.47
CA ARG A 295 28.53 -38.41 -6.60
C ARG A 295 29.43 -37.18 -6.74
N GLN A 296 28.93 -35.97 -6.51
CA GLN A 296 29.74 -34.74 -6.49
C GLN A 296 29.87 -34.20 -5.07
N SER A 297 31.07 -33.82 -4.66
CA SER A 297 31.32 -33.29 -3.30
C SER A 297 30.76 -31.88 -3.13
N GLU A 298 30.62 -31.12 -4.22
CA GLU A 298 30.07 -29.77 -4.20
C GLU A 298 28.54 -29.74 -4.25
N CYS A 299 27.95 -28.60 -3.91
CA CYS A 299 26.58 -28.24 -4.23
C CYS A 299 26.54 -26.83 -4.83
N TYR A 300 25.40 -26.45 -5.40
CA TYR A 300 25.27 -25.18 -6.13
C TYR A 300 24.05 -24.42 -5.65
N ILE A 301 24.18 -23.12 -5.41
CA ILE A 301 23.00 -22.26 -5.22
C ILE A 301 22.23 -22.19 -6.53
N PHE A 302 20.91 -22.29 -6.46
CA PHE A 302 20.06 -22.38 -7.64
C PHE A 302 19.27 -21.08 -7.87
N SER A 303 19.27 -20.60 -9.12
CA SER A 303 18.38 -19.52 -9.57
C SER A 303 17.93 -19.70 -11.02
N ASN A 304 17.21 -18.71 -11.55
CA ASN A 304 16.87 -18.67 -12.97
C ASN A 304 18.11 -18.62 -13.89
N GLU A 305 19.23 -18.05 -13.45
CA GLU A 305 20.46 -18.04 -14.26
C GLU A 305 21.12 -19.42 -14.34
N SER A 306 20.84 -20.31 -13.38
CA SER A 306 21.40 -21.67 -13.37
C SER A 306 21.04 -22.44 -14.64
N TYR A 307 19.88 -22.17 -15.27
CA TYR A 307 19.48 -22.82 -16.52
C TYR A 307 20.40 -22.54 -17.72
N LEU A 308 21.25 -21.50 -17.65
CA LEU A 308 22.23 -21.18 -18.70
C LEU A 308 23.46 -22.09 -18.68
N TYR A 309 23.60 -22.92 -17.64
CA TYR A 309 24.79 -23.75 -17.41
C TYR A 309 24.41 -25.23 -17.50
N GLY A 310 25.35 -26.05 -17.97
CA GLY A 310 25.19 -27.52 -18.05
C GLY A 310 24.86 -28.11 -16.67
N ALA A 311 23.94 -29.09 -16.64
CA ALA A 311 23.39 -29.68 -15.40
C ALA A 311 22.84 -28.65 -14.39
N TRP A 312 22.58 -27.42 -14.85
CA TRP A 312 22.18 -26.27 -14.07
C TRP A 312 23.14 -25.88 -12.93
N SER A 313 24.42 -26.24 -13.05
CA SER A 313 25.45 -26.00 -12.06
C SER A 313 26.31 -24.78 -12.43
N LYS A 314 25.89 -23.58 -11.99
CA LYS A 314 26.64 -22.33 -12.21
C LYS A 314 27.94 -22.32 -11.39
N PRO A 315 29.14 -22.37 -12.01
CA PRO A 315 30.40 -22.57 -11.28
C PRO A 315 30.71 -21.51 -10.23
N GLU A 316 30.30 -20.26 -10.45
CA GLU A 316 30.52 -19.15 -9.53
C GLU A 316 29.72 -19.28 -8.23
N TRP A 317 28.68 -20.12 -8.23
CA TRP A 317 27.80 -20.35 -7.08
C TRP A 317 28.01 -21.73 -6.45
N ARG A 318 29.17 -22.34 -6.72
CA ARG A 318 29.61 -23.61 -6.16
C ARG A 318 29.99 -23.48 -4.68
N LEU A 319 29.54 -24.42 -3.87
CA LEU A 319 29.88 -24.58 -2.47
C LEU A 319 30.54 -25.94 -2.27
N ASN A 320 31.71 -25.96 -1.64
CA ASN A 320 32.42 -27.19 -1.32
C ASN A 320 31.74 -27.91 -0.13
N THR A 321 32.27 -29.07 0.25
CA THR A 321 31.91 -29.74 1.51
C THR A 321 32.28 -28.82 2.69
N GLY A 322 31.34 -28.62 3.62
CA GLY A 322 31.53 -27.69 4.74
C GLY A 322 30.23 -27.15 5.32
N GLU A 323 30.38 -26.18 6.22
CA GLU A 323 29.27 -25.47 6.86
C GLU A 323 29.22 -24.01 6.42
N TYR A 324 28.02 -23.53 6.12
CA TYR A 324 27.76 -22.20 5.62
C TYR A 324 26.53 -21.61 6.30
N ARG A 325 26.51 -20.29 6.47
CA ARG A 325 25.32 -19.55 6.86
C ARG A 325 24.66 -18.97 5.61
N VAL A 326 23.46 -19.43 5.31
CA VAL A 326 22.67 -18.95 4.18
C VAL A 326 21.64 -17.95 4.68
N ARG A 327 21.73 -16.71 4.19
CA ARG A 327 20.76 -15.65 4.48
C ARG A 327 19.80 -15.50 3.32
N VAL A 328 18.52 -15.66 3.60
CA VAL A 328 17.45 -15.43 2.62
C VAL A 328 16.68 -14.18 2.99
N THR A 329 16.57 -13.28 2.03
CA THR A 329 15.87 -12.00 2.19
C THR A 329 14.72 -11.91 1.19
N VAL A 330 13.48 -11.84 1.69
CA VAL A 330 12.27 -11.66 0.89
C VAL A 330 11.82 -10.20 0.99
N TYR A 331 11.82 -9.52 -0.15
CA TYR A 331 11.36 -8.15 -0.33
C TYR A 331 9.93 -8.16 -0.85
N TYR A 332 9.03 -7.43 -0.21
CA TYR A 332 7.64 -7.32 -0.62
C TYR A 332 7.11 -5.95 -0.23
N GLU A 333 6.37 -5.31 -1.14
CA GLU A 333 5.87 -3.93 -0.97
C GLU A 333 6.96 -2.95 -0.49
N ARG A 334 6.97 -2.60 0.80
CA ARG A 334 7.96 -1.73 1.48
C ARG A 334 8.57 -2.41 2.71
N ARG A 335 8.55 -3.73 2.73
CA ARG A 335 8.96 -4.56 3.86
C ARG A 335 9.97 -5.59 3.41
N VAL A 336 10.67 -6.10 4.41
CA VAL A 336 11.69 -7.12 4.25
C VAL A 336 11.45 -8.18 5.32
N SER A 337 11.47 -9.45 4.93
CA SER A 337 11.60 -10.57 5.86
C SER A 337 12.95 -11.22 5.60
N ARG A 338 13.75 -11.38 6.66
CA ARG A 338 15.10 -11.94 6.57
C ARG A 338 15.21 -13.10 7.55
N LYS A 339 15.76 -14.21 7.09
CA LYS A 339 16.05 -15.37 7.94
C LYS A 339 17.38 -15.97 7.52
N ASP A 340 18.18 -16.31 8.53
CA ASP A 340 19.46 -17.00 8.37
C ASP A 340 19.23 -18.50 8.68
N PHE A 341 19.93 -19.35 7.93
CA PHE A 341 19.91 -20.80 8.02
C PHE A 341 21.33 -21.34 8.05
N LEU A 342 21.56 -22.44 8.75
CA LEU A 342 22.80 -23.22 8.71
C LEU A 342 22.67 -24.29 7.63
N LEU A 343 23.53 -24.21 6.62
CA LEU A 343 23.66 -25.20 5.54
C LEU A 343 24.90 -26.04 5.81
N LYS A 344 24.74 -27.37 5.81
CA LYS A 344 25.85 -28.32 5.89
C LYS A 344 25.87 -29.19 4.64
N ASN A 345 26.95 -29.14 3.88
CA ASN A 345 27.19 -30.05 2.76
C ASN A 345 28.16 -31.14 3.24
N LEU A 346 27.63 -32.34 3.51
CA LEU A 346 28.33 -33.39 4.27
C LEU A 346 29.08 -34.41 3.41
N GLY A 347 28.91 -34.43 2.09
CA GLY A 347 29.52 -35.47 1.26
C GLY A 347 29.14 -35.43 -0.21
N THR A 348 29.15 -36.61 -0.83
CA THR A 348 28.95 -36.78 -2.28
C THR A 348 27.55 -37.24 -2.67
N ALA A 349 26.77 -37.78 -1.72
CA ALA A 349 25.42 -38.24 -2.00
C ALA A 349 24.47 -37.04 -2.22
N ARG A 350 23.47 -37.20 -3.10
CA ARG A 350 22.51 -36.12 -3.38
C ARG A 350 21.69 -35.66 -2.17
N ASP A 351 21.51 -36.52 -1.17
CA ASP A 351 20.81 -36.27 0.09
C ASP A 351 21.75 -35.84 1.24
N SER A 352 23.05 -35.62 0.97
CA SER A 352 24.04 -35.28 1.99
C SER A 352 24.00 -33.80 2.42
N VAL A 353 22.99 -33.03 2.04
CA VAL A 353 22.87 -31.61 2.43
C VAL A 353 21.81 -31.48 3.51
N GLN A 354 22.14 -30.76 4.57
CA GLN A 354 21.22 -30.44 5.66
C GLN A 354 21.05 -28.93 5.76
N ILE A 355 19.80 -28.48 5.93
CA ILE A 355 19.46 -27.07 6.16
C ILE A 355 18.72 -27.01 7.49
N MET A 356 19.21 -26.16 8.39
CA MET A 356 18.62 -25.96 9.71
C MET A 356 18.41 -24.47 9.97
N PRO A 357 17.44 -24.07 10.81
CA PRO A 357 17.38 -22.71 11.32
C PRO A 357 18.69 -22.35 12.03
N ALA A 358 19.29 -21.20 11.69
CA ALA A 358 20.46 -20.67 12.39
C ALA A 358 20.08 -19.92 13.67
#